data_AF-X1EHU9-F1
#
_entry.id   AF-X1EHU9-F1
#
_cell.length_a   1.000
_cell.length_b   1.000
_cell.length_c   1.000
_cell.angle_alpha   90.00
_cell.angle_beta   90.00
_cell.angle_gamma   90.00
#
_symmetry.space_group_name_H-M   'P 1'
#
loop_
_entity.id
_entity.type
_entity.pdbx_description
1 polymer ?
#
loop_
_entity_poly.entity_id
_entity_poly.type
_entity_poly.pdbx_seq_one_letter_code
_entity_poly.pdbx_strand_id
1 'polypeptide(L)'
;LLAASRNHIDCVVDAVKSFPFVDFNQGLEAKRFTPEIADLFGKLRCKVRFALDTWGAEKVVKEAIDLCRRRTTKDIGVYCLIGYKDTPDDARARLELVRSWGLRPNPMRFQPLDAKKKNQYVAPGWTAKELLKMTEYYSRLRWFEHIPYEDFRSKA
;
A
#
# COMPACT_ATOMS: atom_id res chain seq x y z
N LEU A 1 -2.20 -4.41 14.16
CA LEU A 1 -3.26 -5.44 14.26
C LEU A 1 -2.70 -6.86 14.24
N LEU A 2 -2.15 -7.35 13.12
CA LEU A 2 -1.76 -8.78 13.00
C LEU A 2 -0.58 -9.24 13.86
N ALA A 3 0.17 -8.31 14.46
CA ALA A 3 1.19 -8.62 15.45
C ALA A 3 0.62 -8.90 16.86
N ALA A 4 -0.67 -8.65 17.09
CA ALA A 4 -1.32 -8.90 18.37
C ALA A 4 -1.70 -10.38 18.55
N SER A 5 -2.10 -10.76 19.76
CA SER A 5 -2.58 -12.12 20.06
C SER A 5 -3.86 -12.45 19.29
N ARG A 6 -4.12 -13.75 19.08
CA ARG A 6 -5.32 -14.20 18.38
C ARG A 6 -6.61 -13.70 19.04
N ASN A 7 -6.69 -13.79 20.37
CA ASN A 7 -7.83 -13.29 21.14
C ASN A 7 -8.09 -11.79 20.88
N HIS A 8 -7.03 -10.98 20.80
CA HIS A 8 -7.19 -9.56 20.51
C HIS A 8 -7.71 -9.32 19.09
N ILE A 9 -7.21 -10.09 18.11
CA ILE A 9 -7.67 -9.99 16.72
C ILE A 9 -9.16 -10.37 16.62
N ASP A 10 -9.58 -11.44 17.29
CA ASP A 10 -10.97 -11.87 17.31
C ASP A 10 -11.87 -10.82 17.95
N CYS A 11 -11.48 -10.24 19.10
CA CYS A 11 -12.21 -9.14 19.72
C CYS A 11 -12.36 -7.92 18.80
N VAL A 12 -11.30 -7.55 18.07
CA VAL A 12 -11.36 -6.43 17.11
C VAL A 12 -12.34 -6.75 15.98
N VAL A 13 -12.29 -7.96 15.41
CA VAL A 13 -13.19 -8.37 14.33
C VAL A 13 -14.64 -8.40 14.81
N ASP A 14 -14.89 -8.93 16.02
CA ASP A 14 -16.23 -8.94 16.61
C ASP A 14 -16.76 -7.54 16.90
N ALA A 15 -15.91 -6.61 17.31
CA ALA A 15 -16.29 -5.22 17.56
C ALA A 15 -16.66 -4.49 16.26
N VAL A 16 -16.04 -4.84 15.12
CA VAL A 16 -16.25 -4.13 13.85
C VAL A 16 -17.26 -4.80 12.91
N LYS A 17 -17.72 -6.02 13.20
CA LYS A 17 -18.60 -6.79 12.30
C LYS A 17 -19.97 -6.16 12.05
N SER A 18 -20.44 -5.29 12.94
CA SER A 18 -21.71 -4.58 12.78
C SER A 18 -21.61 -3.39 11.81
N PHE A 19 -20.40 -2.92 11.49
CA PHE A 19 -20.25 -1.82 10.56
C PHE A 19 -20.51 -2.27 9.12
N PRO A 20 -21.15 -1.42 8.30
CA PRO A 20 -21.48 -1.76 6.91
C PRO A 20 -20.23 -1.90 6.04
N PHE A 21 -19.11 -1.31 6.45
CA PHE A 21 -17.84 -1.40 5.76
C PHE A 21 -16.69 -1.12 6.74
N VAL A 22 -15.63 -1.92 6.67
CA VAL A 22 -14.43 -1.76 7.50
C VAL A 22 -13.21 -1.49 6.62
N ASP A 23 -12.51 -0.39 6.88
CA ASP A 23 -11.30 -0.04 6.14
C ASP A 23 -10.03 -0.25 6.97
N PHE A 24 -9.30 -1.35 6.72
CA PHE A 24 -8.02 -1.62 7.39
C PHE A 24 -6.90 -0.78 6.76
N ASN A 25 -6.81 0.48 7.15
CA ASN A 25 -5.92 1.48 6.55
C ASN A 25 -4.48 1.49 7.08
N GLN A 26 -4.16 0.77 8.15
CA GLN A 26 -2.81 0.76 8.74
C GLN A 26 -1.75 -0.01 7.92
N GLY A 27 -2.16 -0.79 6.91
CA GLY A 27 -1.28 -1.79 6.28
C GLY A 27 -1.13 -3.04 7.14
N LEU A 28 -1.61 -4.17 6.64
CA LEU A 28 -1.46 -5.47 7.28
C LEU A 28 -0.11 -6.07 6.90
N GLU A 29 0.52 -6.73 7.87
CA GLU A 29 1.78 -7.44 7.63
C GLU A 29 1.52 -8.70 6.79
N ALA A 30 2.04 -8.72 5.56
CA ALA A 30 1.79 -9.80 4.60
C ALA A 30 2.22 -11.18 5.14
N LYS A 31 3.35 -11.26 5.87
CA LYS A 31 3.86 -12.50 6.49
C LYS A 31 2.90 -13.12 7.50
N ARG A 32 2.02 -12.31 8.12
CA ARG A 32 1.06 -12.75 9.14
C ARG A 32 -0.35 -12.88 8.60
N PHE A 33 -0.56 -12.64 7.31
CA PHE A 33 -1.86 -12.79 6.67
C PHE A 33 -2.05 -14.26 6.26
N THR A 34 -2.31 -15.11 7.26
CA THR A 34 -2.49 -16.57 7.09
C THR A 34 -3.91 -16.90 6.60
N PRO A 35 -4.17 -18.14 6.13
CA PRO A 35 -5.51 -18.58 5.76
C PRO A 35 -6.57 -18.32 6.83
N GLU A 36 -6.25 -18.56 8.10
CA GLU A 36 -7.15 -18.38 9.25
C GLU A 36 -7.48 -16.90 9.52
N ILE A 37 -6.53 -16.00 9.24
CA ILE A 37 -6.76 -14.55 9.29
C ILE A 37 -7.61 -14.11 8.10
N ALA A 38 -7.31 -14.63 6.91
CA ALA A 38 -8.04 -14.31 5.70
C ALA A 38 -9.52 -14.73 5.81
N ASP A 39 -9.79 -15.93 6.33
CA ASP A 39 -11.15 -16.44 6.58
C ASP A 39 -11.87 -15.64 7.66
N LEU A 40 -11.16 -15.21 8.72
CA LEU A 40 -11.73 -14.33 9.74
C LEU A 40 -12.17 -13.00 9.14
N PHE A 41 -11.29 -12.36 8.34
CA PHE A 41 -11.58 -11.06 7.75
C PHE A 41 -12.62 -11.18 6.63
N GLY A 42 -12.73 -12.34 5.98
CA GLY A 42 -13.75 -12.63 4.96
C GLY A 42 -15.18 -12.61 5.48
N LYS A 43 -15.38 -12.63 6.81
CA LYS A 43 -16.68 -12.39 7.45
C LYS A 43 -17.12 -10.93 7.40
N LEU A 44 -16.23 -10.02 7.00
CA LEU A 44 -16.46 -8.58 6.98
C LEU A 44 -16.56 -8.08 5.53
N ARG A 45 -17.46 -7.12 5.29
CA ARG A 45 -17.35 -6.28 4.10
C ARG A 45 -16.22 -5.28 4.33
N CYS A 46 -15.03 -5.57 3.81
CA CYS A 46 -13.84 -4.79 4.14
C CYS A 46 -12.94 -4.47 2.94
N LYS A 47 -12.06 -3.49 3.18
CA LYS A 47 -10.87 -3.21 2.38
C LYS A 47 -9.61 -3.52 3.18
N VAL A 48 -8.67 -4.18 2.53
CA VAL A 48 -7.38 -4.54 3.11
C VAL A 48 -6.26 -3.78 2.40
N ARG A 49 -5.23 -3.36 3.13
CA ARG A 49 -4.02 -2.83 2.53
C ARG A 49 -2.80 -3.62 2.98
N PHE A 50 -1.86 -3.84 2.08
CA PHE A 50 -0.52 -4.38 2.37
C PHE A 50 0.53 -3.30 2.12
N ALA A 51 1.79 -3.57 2.44
CA ALA A 51 2.91 -2.70 2.14
C ALA A 51 3.98 -3.44 1.32
N LEU A 52 4.55 -2.75 0.33
CA LEU A 52 5.70 -3.18 -0.46
C LEU A 52 6.72 -2.03 -0.47
N ASP A 53 7.37 -1.84 0.67
CA ASP A 53 8.28 -0.70 0.91
C ASP A 53 9.71 -0.97 0.44
N THR A 54 10.11 -2.24 0.37
CA THR A 54 11.44 -2.67 -0.09
C THR A 54 11.33 -3.90 -0.98
N TRP A 55 12.36 -4.10 -1.80
CA TRP A 55 12.57 -5.38 -2.49
C TRP A 55 12.81 -6.53 -1.50
N GLY A 56 12.61 -7.76 -1.95
CA GLY A 56 12.67 -9.00 -1.15
C GLY A 56 11.35 -9.41 -0.48
N ALA A 57 10.34 -8.53 -0.45
CA ALA A 57 9.02 -8.82 0.11
C ALA A 57 7.95 -9.13 -0.96
N GLU A 58 8.27 -9.01 -2.24
CA GLU A 58 7.37 -9.10 -3.40
C GLU A 58 6.60 -10.41 -3.40
N LYS A 59 7.31 -11.53 -3.23
CA LYS A 59 6.70 -12.88 -3.23
C LYS A 59 5.67 -13.01 -2.11
N VAL A 60 6.05 -12.65 -0.88
CA VAL A 60 5.18 -12.76 0.29
C VAL A 60 3.97 -11.82 0.17
N VAL A 61 4.18 -10.59 -0.31
CA VAL A 61 3.09 -9.63 -0.53
C VAL A 61 2.15 -10.14 -1.61
N LYS A 62 2.66 -10.70 -2.70
CA LYS A 62 1.85 -11.27 -3.78
C LYS A 62 1.02 -12.47 -3.30
N GLU A 63 1.62 -13.36 -2.52
CA GLU A 63 0.92 -14.51 -1.92
C GLU A 63 -0.21 -14.05 -0.98
N ALA A 64 0.05 -13.04 -0.14
CA ALA A 64 -0.97 -12.45 0.73
C ALA A 64 -2.11 -11.77 -0.06
N ILE A 65 -1.79 -11.05 -1.13
CA ILE A 65 -2.78 -10.45 -2.05
C ILE A 65 -3.65 -11.54 -2.67
N ASP A 66 -3.05 -12.62 -3.17
CA ASP A 66 -3.79 -13.69 -3.83
C ASP A 66 -4.67 -14.45 -2.82
N LEU A 67 -4.18 -14.67 -1.60
CA LEU A 67 -4.97 -15.23 -0.52
C LEU A 67 -6.16 -14.33 -0.16
N CYS A 68 -5.91 -13.02 -0.02
CA CYS A 68 -6.93 -12.02 0.29
C CYS A 68 -8.02 -11.98 -0.80
N ARG A 69 -7.65 -12.02 -2.08
CA ARG A 69 -8.58 -12.08 -3.21
C ARG A 69 -9.47 -13.31 -3.18
N ARG A 70 -8.92 -14.46 -2.77
CA ARG A 70 -9.64 -15.73 -2.72
C ARG A 70 -10.60 -15.83 -1.54
N ARG A 71 -10.23 -15.30 -0.37
CA ARG A 71 -10.89 -15.62 0.90
C ARG A 71 -11.48 -14.42 1.64
N THR A 72 -11.07 -13.20 1.30
CA THR A 72 -11.41 -12.00 2.08
C THR A 72 -12.15 -10.95 1.26
N THR A 73 -11.45 -10.29 0.32
CA THR A 73 -12.00 -9.17 -0.46
C THR A 73 -11.18 -8.94 -1.72
N LYS A 74 -11.80 -8.31 -2.72
CA LYS A 74 -11.11 -7.79 -3.92
C LYS A 74 -10.72 -6.32 -3.77
N ASP A 75 -11.23 -5.61 -2.76
CA ASP A 75 -10.84 -4.23 -2.47
C ASP A 75 -9.53 -4.22 -1.69
N ILE A 76 -8.43 -4.18 -2.43
CA ILE A 76 -7.07 -4.26 -1.92
C ILE A 76 -6.28 -3.02 -2.33
N GLY A 77 -5.57 -2.41 -1.39
CA GLY A 77 -4.54 -1.41 -1.68
C GLY A 77 -3.15 -1.92 -1.33
N VAL A 78 -2.12 -1.33 -1.93
CA VAL A 78 -0.73 -1.58 -1.54
C VAL A 78 -0.05 -0.25 -1.33
N TYR A 79 0.47 -0.03 -0.14
CA TYR A 79 1.34 1.10 0.14
C TYR A 79 2.74 0.82 -0.37
N CYS A 80 3.38 1.84 -0.91
CA CYS A 80 4.79 1.79 -1.30
C CYS A 80 5.47 3.03 -0.76
N LEU A 81 6.32 2.88 0.25
CA LEU A 81 7.22 3.95 0.67
C LEU A 81 8.19 4.29 -0.48
N ILE A 82 8.35 5.57 -0.78
CA ILE A 82 9.28 6.09 -1.79
C ILE A 82 10.16 7.19 -1.21
N GLY A 83 11.37 7.34 -1.74
CA GLY A 83 12.32 8.36 -1.31
C GLY A 83 12.91 8.07 0.08
N TYR A 84 13.21 6.80 0.37
CA TYR A 84 13.88 6.42 1.63
C TYR A 84 15.30 5.89 1.40
N LYS A 85 15.42 4.73 0.76
CA LYS A 85 16.69 4.06 0.42
C LYS A 85 16.69 3.55 -1.02
N ASP A 86 15.86 4.16 -1.85
CA ASP A 86 15.57 3.77 -3.22
C ASP A 86 15.92 4.90 -4.19
N THR A 87 16.21 4.54 -5.43
CA THR A 87 16.26 5.49 -6.54
C THR A 87 14.84 5.76 -7.08
N PRO A 88 14.63 6.84 -7.86
CA PRO A 88 13.37 7.04 -8.58
C PRO A 88 12.95 5.82 -9.43
N ASP A 89 13.91 5.17 -10.10
CA ASP A 89 13.64 3.99 -10.93
C ASP A 89 13.24 2.78 -10.09
N ASP A 90 13.91 2.53 -8.96
CA ASP A 90 13.55 1.46 -8.02
C ASP A 90 12.13 1.62 -7.48
N ALA A 91 11.82 2.84 -7.01
CA ALA A 91 10.49 3.16 -6.48
C ALA A 91 9.40 2.97 -7.55
N ARG A 92 9.66 3.47 -8.76
CA ARG A 92 8.73 3.30 -9.89
C ARG A 92 8.55 1.83 -10.25
N ALA A 93 9.62 1.05 -10.31
CA ALA A 93 9.55 -0.37 -10.60
C ALA A 93 8.69 -1.12 -9.57
N ARG A 94 8.77 -0.77 -8.28
CA ARG A 94 7.85 -1.32 -7.25
C ARG A 94 6.39 -0.92 -7.50
N LEU A 95 6.15 0.35 -7.83
CA LEU A 95 4.79 0.84 -8.11
C LEU A 95 4.18 0.15 -9.34
N GLU A 96 4.96 0.00 -10.42
CA GLU A 96 4.53 -0.71 -11.63
C GLU A 96 4.38 -2.21 -11.41
N LEU A 97 5.19 -2.83 -10.54
CA LEU A 97 4.99 -4.22 -10.13
C LEU A 97 3.61 -4.42 -9.48
N VAL A 98 3.21 -3.53 -8.57
CA VAL A 98 1.85 -3.56 -8.00
C VAL A 98 0.77 -3.39 -9.06
N ARG A 99 0.99 -2.49 -10.04
CA ARG A 99 0.06 -2.33 -11.18
C ARG A 99 -0.07 -3.59 -12.01
N SER A 100 1.03 -4.31 -12.24
CA SER A 100 1.02 -5.59 -12.97
C SER A 100 0.20 -6.66 -12.26
N TRP A 101 0.01 -6.56 -10.93
CA TRP A 101 -0.89 -7.43 -10.18
C TRP A 101 -2.36 -7.03 -10.30
N GLY A 102 -2.70 -5.97 -11.05
CA GLY A 102 -4.04 -5.44 -11.20
C GLY A 102 -4.53 -4.62 -10.00
N LEU A 103 -3.61 -3.99 -9.27
CA LEU A 103 -3.92 -3.13 -8.13
C LEU A 103 -3.40 -1.70 -8.37
N ARG A 104 -3.99 -0.72 -7.69
CA ARG A 104 -3.47 0.65 -7.70
C ARG A 104 -2.56 0.84 -6.49
N PRO A 105 -1.24 1.05 -6.67
CA PRO A 105 -0.36 1.36 -5.56
C PRO A 105 -0.68 2.73 -4.95
N ASN A 106 -0.33 2.91 -3.69
CA ASN A 106 -0.38 4.19 -3.01
C ASN A 106 1.05 4.62 -2.61
N PRO A 107 1.68 5.55 -3.34
CA PRO A 107 3.01 6.04 -3.03
C PRO A 107 2.98 6.87 -1.74
N MET A 108 3.80 6.51 -0.76
CA MET A 108 4.01 7.28 0.46
C MET A 108 5.40 7.89 0.41
N ARG A 109 5.48 9.22 0.30
CA ARG A 109 6.76 9.92 0.37
C ARG A 109 7.31 9.82 1.80
N PHE A 110 8.53 9.30 1.93
CA PHE A 110 9.22 9.27 3.21
C PHE A 110 9.47 10.69 3.74
N GLN A 111 9.31 10.84 5.05
CA GLN A 111 9.72 12.01 5.81
C GLN A 111 10.48 11.53 7.05
N PRO A 112 11.64 12.11 7.36
CA PRO A 112 12.28 11.97 8.65
C PRO A 112 11.31 12.32 9.78
N LEU A 113 11.44 11.64 10.92
CA LEU A 113 10.53 11.83 12.07
C LEU A 113 10.64 13.25 12.68
N ASP A 114 11.75 13.94 12.43
CA ASP A 114 12.01 15.31 12.87
C ASP A 114 11.63 16.38 11.82
N ALA A 115 11.11 15.97 10.64
CA ALA A 115 10.68 16.89 9.59
C ALA A 115 9.60 17.85 10.10
N LYS A 116 9.85 19.16 9.99
CA LYS A 116 8.96 20.20 10.50
C LYS A 116 7.93 20.68 9.49
N LYS A 117 8.15 20.44 8.21
CA LYS A 117 7.24 20.81 7.12
C LYS A 117 6.93 19.59 6.26
N LYS A 118 5.65 19.46 5.90
CA LYS A 118 5.20 18.42 4.97
C LYS A 118 5.98 18.51 3.67
N ASN A 119 6.39 17.36 3.14
CA ASN A 119 7.07 17.25 1.83
C ASN A 119 8.40 18.02 1.73
N GLN A 120 9.02 18.37 2.87
CA GLN A 120 10.30 19.09 2.88
C GLN A 120 11.47 18.19 2.53
N TYR A 121 11.47 16.94 3.02
CA TYR A 121 12.61 16.04 2.79
C TYR A 121 12.65 15.55 1.34
N VAL A 122 13.81 15.70 0.71
CA VAL A 122 14.16 15.14 -0.60
C VAL A 122 15.28 14.14 -0.37
N ALA A 123 15.05 12.89 -0.76
CA ALA A 123 16.02 11.82 -0.56
C ALA A 123 17.23 11.98 -1.48
N PRO A 124 18.42 11.49 -1.09
CA PRO A 124 19.58 11.43 -1.98
C PRO A 124 19.22 10.74 -3.32
N GLY A 125 19.60 11.34 -4.44
CA GLY A 125 19.29 10.83 -5.78
C GLY A 125 17.89 11.18 -6.30
N TRP A 126 17.08 11.91 -5.53
CA TRP A 126 15.78 12.42 -5.97
C TRP A 126 15.79 13.93 -6.14
N THR A 127 14.91 14.42 -6.99
CA THR A 127 14.47 15.82 -7.02
C THR A 127 13.10 15.96 -6.36
N ALA A 128 12.80 17.16 -5.84
CA ALA A 128 11.47 17.47 -5.32
C ALA A 128 10.37 17.29 -6.38
N LYS A 129 10.69 17.56 -7.64
CA LYS A 129 9.78 17.41 -8.79
C LYS A 129 9.46 15.94 -9.09
N GLU A 130 10.45 15.05 -9.02
CA GLU A 130 10.22 13.61 -9.20
C GLU A 130 9.34 13.04 -8.08
N LEU A 131 9.64 13.38 -6.82
CA LEU A 131 8.82 12.96 -5.68
C LEU A 131 7.38 13.44 -5.82
N LEU A 132 7.19 14.69 -6.24
CA LEU A 132 5.86 15.25 -6.51
C LEU A 132 5.17 14.51 -7.66
N LYS A 133 5.81 14.43 -8.83
CA LYS A 133 5.26 13.77 -10.04
C LYS A 133 4.83 12.34 -9.74
N MET A 134 5.70 11.56 -9.10
CA MET A 134 5.42 10.17 -8.76
C MET A 134 4.26 10.06 -7.77
N THR A 135 4.28 10.85 -6.70
CA THR A 135 3.20 10.82 -5.71
C THR A 135 1.85 11.22 -6.33
N GLU A 136 1.81 12.29 -7.14
CA GLU A 136 0.58 12.76 -7.78
C GLU A 136 0.02 11.76 -8.78
N TYR A 137 0.87 11.17 -9.63
CA TYR A 137 0.43 10.21 -10.65
C TYR A 137 -0.15 8.95 -10.01
N TYR A 138 0.65 8.27 -9.18
CA TYR A 138 0.28 6.95 -8.67
C TYR A 138 -0.86 7.01 -7.65
N SER A 139 -0.98 8.09 -6.87
CA SER A 139 -2.13 8.27 -5.95
C SER A 139 -3.46 8.58 -6.66
N ARG A 140 -3.40 9.02 -7.93
CA ARG A 140 -4.57 9.44 -8.73
C ARG A 140 -4.76 8.61 -9.99
N LEU A 141 -4.26 7.36 -10.01
CA LEU A 141 -4.40 6.45 -11.17
C LEU A 141 -5.84 6.28 -11.64
N ARG A 142 -6.84 6.37 -10.76
CA ARG A 142 -8.26 6.39 -11.16
C ARG A 142 -8.56 7.40 -12.28
N TRP A 143 -7.82 8.49 -12.33
CA TRP A 143 -7.96 9.56 -13.31
C TRP A 143 -6.88 9.52 -14.38
N PHE A 144 -5.66 9.10 -14.05
CA PHE A 144 -4.50 9.25 -14.93
C PHE A 144 -3.93 7.95 -15.48
N GLU A 145 -4.49 6.78 -15.16
CA GLU A 145 -3.93 5.49 -15.59
C GLU A 145 -3.91 5.29 -17.11
N HIS A 146 -4.73 6.05 -17.86
CA HIS A 146 -4.74 6.07 -19.32
C HIS A 146 -3.61 6.91 -19.94
N ILE A 147 -2.87 7.70 -19.13
CA ILE A 147 -1.74 8.51 -19.56
C ILE A 147 -0.45 7.77 -19.13
N PRO A 148 0.51 7.52 -20.04
CA PRO A 148 1.80 6.96 -19.64
C PRO A 148 2.50 7.86 -18.61
N TYR A 149 3.22 7.25 -17.66
CA TYR A 149 3.90 8.01 -16.60
C TYR A 149 4.88 9.06 -17.16
N GLU A 150 5.56 8.76 -18.27
CA GLU A 150 6.49 9.71 -18.90
C GLU A 150 5.80 10.98 -19.36
N ASP A 151 4.61 10.81 -19.96
CA ASP A 151 3.82 11.90 -20.53
C ASP A 151 3.07 12.69 -19.46
N PHE A 152 2.92 12.13 -18.26
CA PHE A 152 2.25 12.81 -17.16
C PHE A 152 3.04 14.05 -16.70
N ARG A 153 2.34 15.17 -16.63
CA ARG A 153 2.84 16.44 -16.12
C ARG A 153 2.19 16.73 -14.78
N SER A 154 2.99 16.81 -13.72
CA SER A 154 2.52 17.23 -12.40
C SER A 154 2.00 18.66 -12.44
N LYS A 155 1.01 18.96 -11.61
CA LYS A 155 0.60 20.34 -11.38
C LYS A 155 1.64 20.95 -10.43
N ALA A 156 2.70 21.53 -10.99
CA ALA A 156 3.65 22.32 -10.23
C ALA A 156 2.96 23.55 -9.62
#